data_AF-A0A2V7LIN4-F1
#
_entry.id   AF-A0A2V7LIN4-F1
#
_cell.length_a   1.000
_cell.length_b   1.000
_cell.length_c   1.000
_cell.angle_alpha   90.00
_cell.angle_beta   90.00
_cell.angle_gamma   90.00
#
_symmetry.space_group_name_H-M   'P 1'
#
loop_
_entity.id
_entity.type
_entity.pdbx_description
1 polymer ?
#
loop_
_entity_poly.entity_id
_entity_poly.type
_entity_poly.pdbx_seq_one_letter_code
_entity_poly.pdbx_strand_id
1 'polypeptide(L)'
;MTGNRPTPRGSIAETVQTTDGFLRHAGRDFLVVLYTAFRSLKLYPLENAQVQKALDDLTQTTQHLLDVEKELEVRLQGEFIFINSTRLRLDLDNYASFSHILGVLRQCGIGAVRMDEGVERKQLQVFVSLLLSYAAREATP
;
A
#
# COMPACT_ATOMS: atom_id res chain seq x y z
N MET A 1 -24.78 -2.23 50.58
CA MET A 1 -23.32 -2.04 50.48
C MET A 1 -22.89 -2.42 49.07
N THR A 2 -22.46 -1.41 48.34
CA THR A 2 -21.80 -1.30 47.02
C THR A 2 -21.48 -2.58 46.21
N GLY A 3 -22.12 -2.67 45.04
CA GLY A 3 -21.74 -3.56 43.94
C GLY A 3 -20.59 -2.96 43.11
N ASN A 4 -19.58 -3.78 42.84
CA ASN A 4 -18.42 -3.44 42.02
C ASN A 4 -18.67 -3.92 40.59
N ARG A 5 -18.83 -3.01 39.61
CA ARG A 5 -18.85 -3.34 38.18
C ARG A 5 -17.46 -3.09 37.58
N PRO A 6 -16.86 -4.03 36.83
CA PRO A 6 -15.61 -3.77 36.13
C PRO A 6 -15.84 -2.79 34.96
N THR A 7 -14.94 -1.82 34.81
CA THR A 7 -14.91 -0.82 33.73
C THR A 7 -14.36 -1.40 32.40
N PRO A 8 -14.93 -1.07 31.22
CA PRO A 8 -14.56 -1.68 29.92
C PRO A 8 -13.35 -1.02 29.20
N ARG A 9 -12.44 -0.34 29.92
CA ARG A 9 -11.38 0.47 29.29
C ARG A 9 -10.23 -0.33 28.65
N GLY A 10 -10.11 -1.64 28.89
CA GLY A 10 -9.08 -2.48 28.28
C GLY A 10 -9.32 -2.79 26.79
N SER A 11 -10.58 -2.94 26.38
CA SER A 11 -10.93 -3.53 25.08
C SER A 11 -10.64 -2.62 23.87
N ILE A 12 -10.79 -1.30 24.01
CA ILE A 12 -10.62 -0.36 22.90
C ILE A 12 -9.12 -0.16 22.59
N ALA A 13 -8.29 -0.01 23.61
CA ALA A 13 -6.85 0.19 23.44
C ALA A 13 -6.17 -1.04 22.82
N GLU A 14 -6.59 -2.24 23.21
CA GLU A 14 -6.08 -3.50 22.67
C GLU A 14 -6.50 -3.70 21.20
N THR A 15 -7.72 -3.33 20.86
CA THR A 15 -8.20 -3.36 19.47
C THR A 15 -7.41 -2.40 18.59
N VAL A 16 -7.21 -1.15 19.05
CA VAL A 16 -6.43 -0.13 18.31
C VAL A 16 -4.97 -0.57 18.13
N GLN A 17 -4.32 -1.12 19.15
CA GLN A 17 -2.94 -1.62 19.03
C GLN A 17 -2.81 -2.80 18.06
N THR A 18 -3.82 -3.67 18.02
CA THR A 18 -3.86 -4.82 17.10
C THR A 18 -4.04 -4.35 15.66
N THR A 19 -4.94 -3.39 15.42
CA THR A 19 -5.16 -2.77 14.11
C THR A 19 -3.91 -2.03 13.61
N ASP A 20 -3.22 -1.29 14.47
CA ASP A 20 -1.93 -0.64 14.16
C ASP A 20 -0.86 -1.65 13.73
N GLY A 21 -0.77 -2.79 14.44
CA GLY A 21 0.16 -3.87 14.11
C GLY A 21 -0.15 -4.50 12.76
N PHE A 22 -1.43 -4.76 12.51
CA PHE A 22 -1.92 -5.26 11.23
C PHE A 22 -1.59 -4.29 10.08
N LEU A 23 -1.91 -3.00 10.23
CA LEU A 23 -1.68 -1.98 9.21
C LEU A 23 -0.19 -1.86 8.84
N ARG A 24 0.71 -1.97 9.81
CA ARG A 24 2.16 -1.97 9.54
C ARG A 24 2.58 -3.17 8.71
N HIS A 25 2.07 -4.36 9.04
CA HIS A 25 2.42 -5.59 8.32
C HIS A 25 1.79 -5.62 6.93
N ALA A 26 0.47 -5.50 6.84
CA ALA A 26 -0.28 -5.51 5.59
C ALA A 26 0.12 -4.35 4.67
N GLY A 27 0.37 -3.15 5.23
CA GLY A 27 0.84 -2.01 4.46
C GLY A 27 2.25 -2.21 3.89
N ARG A 28 3.16 -2.84 4.64
CA ARG A 28 4.49 -3.21 4.12
C ARG A 28 4.38 -4.23 2.99
N ASP A 29 3.57 -5.26 3.18
CA ASP A 29 3.36 -6.31 2.18
C ASP A 29 2.74 -5.72 0.90
N PHE A 30 1.78 -4.79 1.04
CA PHE A 30 1.22 -4.02 -0.06
C PHE A 30 2.30 -3.29 -0.88
N LEU A 31 3.23 -2.60 -0.21
CA LEU A 31 4.33 -1.92 -0.91
C LEU A 31 5.27 -2.91 -1.62
N VAL A 32 5.52 -4.08 -1.05
CA VAL A 32 6.35 -5.11 -1.71
C VAL A 32 5.68 -5.64 -2.98
N VAL A 33 4.37 -5.94 -2.94
CA VAL A 33 3.64 -6.41 -4.13
C VAL A 33 3.48 -5.31 -5.17
N LEU A 34 3.29 -4.05 -4.76
CA LEU A 34 3.25 -2.90 -5.67
C LEU A 34 4.59 -2.73 -6.40
N TYR A 35 5.71 -2.81 -5.69
CA TYR A 35 7.04 -2.79 -6.31
C TYR A 35 7.24 -3.96 -7.28
N THR A 36 6.75 -5.14 -6.92
CA THR A 36 6.82 -6.33 -7.79
C THR A 36 6.01 -6.15 -9.06
N ALA A 37 4.82 -5.53 -8.98
CA ALA A 37 4.01 -5.17 -10.13
C ALA A 37 4.73 -4.16 -11.03
N PHE A 38 5.32 -3.11 -10.45
CA PHE A 38 6.14 -2.14 -11.19
C PHE A 38 7.28 -2.81 -11.96
N ARG A 39 8.06 -3.65 -11.25
CA ARG A 39 9.20 -4.34 -11.84
C ARG A 39 8.78 -5.31 -12.95
N SER A 40 7.69 -6.05 -12.74
CA SER A 40 7.20 -7.02 -13.72
C SER A 40 6.72 -6.33 -14.99
N LEU A 41 5.94 -5.26 -14.87
CA LEU A 41 5.46 -4.45 -16.00
C LEU A 41 6.59 -3.74 -16.76
N LYS A 42 7.68 -3.40 -16.06
CA LYS A 42 8.86 -2.82 -16.71
C LYS A 42 9.65 -3.85 -17.53
N LEU A 43 9.61 -5.12 -17.15
CA LEU A 43 10.44 -6.19 -17.75
C LEU A 43 9.70 -7.02 -18.79
N TYR A 44 8.38 -7.15 -18.68
CA TYR A 44 7.58 -8.07 -19.47
C TYR A 44 6.28 -7.40 -19.96
N PRO A 45 5.73 -7.87 -21.09
CA PRO A 45 4.43 -7.39 -21.57
C PRO A 45 3.29 -7.86 -20.67
N LEU A 46 2.12 -7.24 -20.80
CA LEU A 46 0.94 -7.50 -19.96
C LEU A 46 0.48 -8.95 -20.01
N GLU A 47 0.62 -9.63 -21.15
CA GLU A 47 0.21 -11.02 -21.36
C GLU A 47 1.09 -12.02 -20.60
N ASN A 48 2.24 -11.58 -20.08
CA ASN A 48 3.15 -12.45 -19.36
C ASN A 48 2.54 -12.93 -18.03
N ALA A 49 2.64 -14.23 -17.77
CA ALA A 49 2.12 -14.85 -16.54
C ALA A 49 2.68 -14.23 -15.25
N GLN A 50 3.93 -13.77 -15.25
CA GLN A 50 4.55 -13.08 -14.11
C GLN A 50 3.89 -11.71 -13.86
N VAL A 51 3.56 -10.97 -14.92
CA VAL A 51 2.86 -9.68 -14.80
C VAL A 51 1.44 -9.91 -14.29
N GLN A 52 0.74 -10.87 -14.87
CA GLN A 52 -0.60 -11.24 -14.42
C GLN A 52 -0.56 -11.59 -12.93
N LYS A 53 0.30 -12.52 -12.52
CA LYS A 53 0.45 -12.89 -11.10
C LYS A 53 0.77 -11.70 -10.19
N ALA A 54 1.66 -10.80 -10.60
CA ALA A 54 1.98 -9.62 -9.79
C ALA A 54 0.77 -8.68 -9.62
N LEU A 55 -0.09 -8.58 -10.64
CA LEU A 55 -1.35 -7.82 -10.57
C LEU A 55 -2.42 -8.55 -9.73
N ASP A 56 -2.50 -9.88 -9.80
CA ASP A 56 -3.33 -10.70 -8.89
C ASP A 56 -2.94 -10.43 -7.43
N ASP A 57 -1.64 -10.58 -7.12
CA ASP A 57 -1.08 -10.42 -5.78
C ASP A 57 -1.36 -8.99 -5.26
N LEU A 58 -1.13 -7.96 -6.09
CA LEU A 58 -1.45 -6.57 -5.76
C LEU A 58 -2.96 -6.38 -5.48
N THR A 59 -3.82 -6.95 -6.32
CA THR A 59 -5.28 -6.85 -6.15
C THR A 59 -5.71 -7.51 -4.85
N GLN A 60 -5.20 -8.71 -4.56
CA GLN A 60 -5.52 -9.44 -3.34
C GLN A 60 -5.07 -8.69 -2.08
N THR A 61 -3.85 -8.15 -2.06
CA THR A 61 -3.37 -7.39 -0.90
C THR A 61 -4.13 -6.07 -0.73
N THR A 62 -4.50 -5.41 -1.83
CA THR A 62 -5.34 -4.20 -1.79
C THR A 62 -6.71 -4.50 -1.20
N GLN A 63 -7.37 -5.57 -1.68
CA GLN A 63 -8.68 -5.97 -1.18
C GLN A 63 -8.62 -6.34 0.30
N HIS A 64 -7.59 -7.07 0.72
CA HIS A 64 -7.42 -7.44 2.13
C HIS A 64 -7.28 -6.22 3.05
N LEU A 65 -6.58 -5.16 2.61
CA LEU A 65 -6.51 -3.90 3.35
C LEU A 65 -7.88 -3.21 3.41
N LEU A 66 -8.59 -3.15 2.28
CA LEU A 66 -9.92 -2.53 2.19
C LEU A 66 -10.97 -3.29 3.01
N ASP A 67 -10.90 -4.61 3.10
CA ASP A 67 -11.84 -5.42 3.87
C ASP A 67 -11.79 -5.07 5.37
N VAL A 68 -10.60 -4.78 5.88
CA VAL A 68 -10.37 -4.45 7.29
C VAL A 68 -10.61 -2.97 7.58
N GLU A 69 -10.10 -2.07 6.73
CA GLU A 69 -10.06 -0.63 7.02
C GLU A 69 -11.09 0.20 6.26
N LYS A 70 -11.80 -0.39 5.28
CA LYS A 70 -12.75 0.25 4.35
C LYS A 70 -12.16 1.25 3.38
N GLU A 71 -10.97 1.74 3.66
CA GLU A 71 -10.23 2.67 2.85
C GLU A 71 -8.75 2.33 2.90
N LEU A 72 -8.06 2.54 1.78
CA LEU A 72 -6.60 2.50 1.71
C LEU A 72 -6.08 3.86 1.25
N GLU A 73 -5.47 4.60 2.15
CA GLU A 73 -4.73 5.83 1.86
C GLU A 73 -3.23 5.59 1.98
N VAL A 74 -2.52 5.75 0.87
CA VAL A 74 -1.05 5.80 0.81
C VAL A 74 -0.62 7.27 0.73
N ARG A 75 -0.07 7.80 1.80
CA ARG A 75 0.36 9.21 1.89
C ARG A 75 1.87 9.34 1.99
N LEU A 76 2.45 10.27 1.23
CA LEU A 76 3.87 10.59 1.27
C LEU A 76 4.08 11.86 2.09
N GLN A 77 4.99 11.80 3.07
CA GLN A 77 5.38 12.97 3.85
C GLN A 77 6.88 12.93 4.12
N GLY A 78 7.61 13.83 3.46
CA GLY A 78 9.07 13.74 3.42
C GLY A 78 9.50 12.37 2.91
N GLU A 79 10.44 11.72 3.58
CA GLU A 79 10.95 10.37 3.23
C GLU A 79 10.09 9.23 3.80
N PHE A 80 8.89 9.52 4.32
CA PHE A 80 8.03 8.53 4.95
C PHE A 80 6.75 8.29 4.16
N ILE A 81 6.29 7.05 4.22
CA ILE A 81 4.99 6.62 3.68
C ILE A 81 4.13 6.22 4.86
N PHE A 82 2.87 6.66 4.79
CA PHE A 82 1.84 6.36 5.74
C PHE A 82 0.74 5.56 5.04
N ILE A 83 0.23 4.54 5.70
CA ILE A 83 -0.97 3.80 5.32
C ILE A 83 -2.04 4.13 6.34
N ASN A 84 -3.14 4.76 5.92
CA ASN A 84 -4.24 5.18 6.82
C ASN A 84 -3.72 5.91 8.09
N SER A 85 -2.84 6.90 7.90
CA SER A 85 -2.15 7.63 8.99
C SER A 85 -1.16 6.81 9.83
N THR A 86 -1.01 5.51 9.58
CA THR A 86 0.00 4.67 10.21
C THR A 86 1.31 4.77 9.46
N ARG A 87 2.34 5.30 10.12
CA ARG A 87 3.69 5.37 9.55
C ARG A 87 4.28 3.98 9.37
N LEU A 88 4.64 3.63 8.13
CA LEU A 88 5.39 2.42 7.87
C LEU A 88 6.86 2.62 8.24
N ARG A 89 7.40 1.67 9.00
CA ARG A 89 8.84 1.59 9.31
C ARG A 89 9.50 0.69 8.27
N LEU A 90 10.66 1.15 7.80
CA LEU A 90 11.46 0.43 6.83
C LEU A 90 12.48 -0.43 7.54
N ASP A 91 12.68 -1.61 6.98
CA ASP A 91 13.78 -2.50 7.31
C ASP A 91 14.70 -2.58 6.10
N LEU A 92 15.94 -3.05 6.29
CA LEU A 92 16.92 -3.15 5.20
C LEU A 92 16.41 -3.97 4.01
N ASP A 93 15.64 -5.02 4.28
CA ASP A 93 15.13 -5.95 3.27
C ASP A 93 14.12 -5.31 2.29
N ASN A 94 13.40 -4.28 2.74
CA ASN A 94 12.34 -3.63 1.96
C ASN A 94 12.69 -2.20 1.52
N TYR A 95 13.86 -1.69 1.91
CA TYR A 95 14.30 -0.33 1.61
C TYR A 95 14.35 -0.03 0.09
N ALA A 96 14.84 -0.99 -0.71
CA ALA A 96 14.91 -0.82 -2.17
C ALA A 96 13.52 -0.70 -2.82
N SER A 97 12.57 -1.55 -2.40
CA SER A 97 11.18 -1.49 -2.87
C SER A 97 10.53 -0.16 -2.51
N PHE A 98 10.74 0.29 -1.28
CA PHE A 98 10.13 1.50 -0.76
C PHE A 98 10.68 2.77 -1.42
N SER A 99 12.00 2.90 -1.50
CA SER A 99 12.66 4.04 -2.15
C SER A 99 12.26 4.14 -3.62
N HIS A 100 12.09 3.01 -4.32
CA HIS A 100 11.58 2.99 -5.68
C HIS A 100 10.15 3.53 -5.78
N ILE A 101 9.24 3.05 -4.92
CA ILE A 101 7.83 3.51 -4.92
C ILE A 101 7.75 5.00 -4.58
N LEU A 102 8.48 5.44 -3.55
CA LEU A 102 8.55 6.84 -3.18
C LEU A 102 9.05 7.70 -4.35
N GLY A 103 10.08 7.24 -5.06
CA GLY A 103 10.62 7.90 -6.25
C GLY A 103 9.59 8.02 -7.37
N VAL A 104 8.92 6.92 -7.73
CA VAL A 104 7.89 6.89 -8.78
C VAL A 104 6.75 7.85 -8.45
N LEU A 105 6.20 7.80 -7.24
CA LEU A 105 5.09 8.67 -6.86
C LEU A 105 5.49 10.15 -6.82
N ARG A 106 6.71 10.47 -6.36
CA ARG A 106 7.25 11.84 -6.38
C ARG A 106 7.46 12.38 -7.80
N GLN A 107 8.01 11.57 -8.71
CA GLN A 107 8.14 11.94 -10.12
C GLN A 107 6.77 12.16 -10.76
N CYS A 108 5.75 11.45 -10.31
CA CYS A 108 4.38 11.72 -10.74
C CYS A 108 3.73 12.93 -10.06
N GLY A 109 4.41 13.63 -9.14
CA GLY A 109 3.85 14.72 -8.34
C GLY A 109 2.75 14.29 -7.36
N ILE A 110 2.67 13.01 -7.03
CA ILE A 110 1.61 12.44 -6.19
C ILE A 110 2.00 12.52 -4.72
N GLY A 111 1.23 13.27 -3.93
CA GLY A 111 1.41 13.35 -2.47
C GLY A 111 0.60 12.31 -1.69
N ALA A 112 -0.51 11.84 -2.24
CA ALA A 112 -1.33 10.78 -1.66
C ALA A 112 -2.11 10.02 -2.73
N VAL A 113 -2.34 8.74 -2.49
CA VAL A 113 -3.20 7.85 -3.28
C VAL A 113 -4.26 7.30 -2.33
N ARG A 114 -5.53 7.44 -2.68
CA ARG A 114 -6.65 6.87 -1.93
C ARG A 114 -7.39 5.88 -2.80
N MET A 115 -7.70 4.73 -2.23
CA MET A 115 -8.52 3.69 -2.85
C MET A 115 -9.65 3.37 -1.88
N ASP A 116 -10.87 3.33 -2.39
CA ASP A 116 -12.06 2.95 -1.63
C ASP A 116 -12.48 1.51 -2.01
N GLU A 117 -13.45 0.95 -1.28
CA GLU A 117 -14.00 -0.38 -1.57
C GLU A 117 -14.50 -0.51 -3.02
N GLY A 118 -14.39 -1.72 -3.57
CA GLY A 118 -14.83 -2.02 -4.94
C GLY A 118 -13.80 -1.70 -6.02
N VAL A 119 -12.55 -1.40 -5.65
CA VAL A 119 -11.46 -1.24 -6.61
C VAL A 119 -11.25 -2.55 -7.40
N GLU A 120 -11.29 -2.45 -8.72
CA GLU A 120 -11.14 -3.60 -9.60
C GLU A 120 -9.68 -3.80 -10.01
N ARG A 121 -9.30 -5.06 -10.25
CA ARG A 121 -8.00 -5.42 -10.84
C ARG A 121 -7.63 -4.56 -12.05
N LYS A 122 -8.59 -4.32 -12.95
CA LYS A 122 -8.35 -3.52 -14.16
C LYS A 122 -7.98 -2.07 -13.83
N GLN A 123 -8.60 -1.49 -12.81
CA GLN A 123 -8.28 -0.12 -12.36
C GLN A 123 -6.88 -0.06 -11.77
N LEU A 124 -6.49 -1.05 -10.94
CA LEU A 124 -5.14 -1.17 -10.39
C LEU A 124 -4.09 -1.34 -11.51
N GLN A 125 -4.36 -2.19 -12.51
CA GLN A 125 -3.48 -2.37 -13.66
C GLN A 125 -3.27 -1.05 -14.42
N VAL A 126 -4.36 -0.33 -14.73
CA VAL A 126 -4.29 0.97 -15.42
C VAL A 126 -3.51 1.97 -14.58
N PHE A 127 -3.79 2.06 -13.29
CA PHE A 127 -3.09 2.95 -12.36
C PHE A 127 -1.58 2.70 -12.35
N VAL A 128 -1.16 1.46 -12.12
CA VAL A 128 0.26 1.07 -12.09
C VAL A 128 0.95 1.35 -13.43
N SER A 129 0.27 1.07 -14.55
CA SER A 129 0.80 1.32 -15.89
C SER A 129 0.97 2.82 -16.17
N LEU A 130 0.03 3.66 -15.71
CA LEU A 130 0.10 5.12 -15.85
C LEU A 130 1.24 5.71 -15.03
N LEU A 131 1.43 5.27 -13.79
CA LEU A 131 2.54 5.71 -12.94
C LEU A 131 3.89 5.42 -13.59
N LEU A 132 4.09 4.21 -14.09
CA LEU A 132 5.32 3.84 -14.79
C LEU A 132 5.54 4.66 -16.06
N SER A 133 4.47 4.87 -16.84
CA SER A 133 4.53 5.64 -18.08
C SER A 133 4.90 7.09 -17.82
N TYR A 134 4.38 7.69 -16.75
CA TYR A 134 4.69 9.07 -16.37
C TYR A 134 6.11 9.21 -15.81
N ALA A 135 6.50 8.33 -14.88
CA ALA A 135 7.84 8.30 -14.32
C ALA A 135 8.93 8.09 -15.40
N ALA A 136 8.66 7.29 -16.44
CA ALA A 136 9.58 7.11 -17.56
C ALA A 136 9.74 8.35 -18.44
N ARG A 137 8.67 9.16 -18.58
CA ARG A 137 8.70 10.40 -19.39
C ARG A 137 9.51 11.49 -18.72
N GLU A 138 9.37 11.67 -17.40
CA GLU A 138 10.17 12.66 -16.66
C GLU A 138 11.66 12.32 -16.62
N ALA A 139 12.03 11.04 -16.73
CA ALA A 139 13.42 10.61 -16.80
C ALA A 139 14.10 10.95 -18.15
N THR A 140 13.34 11.35 -19.16
CA THR A 140 13.84 11.71 -20.49
C THR A 140 13.56 13.21 -20.74
N PRO A 141 14.50 14.11 -20.36
CA PRO A 141 14.32 15.55 -20.56
C PRO A 141 14.33 15.98 -22.03
#